data_AF-A0A930MZA7-F1
#
_entry.id   AF-A0A930MZA7-F1
#
_cell.length_a   1.000
_cell.length_b   1.000
_cell.length_c   1.000
_cell.angle_alpha   90.00
_cell.angle_beta   90.00
_cell.angle_gamma   90.00
#
_symmetry.space_group_name_H-M   'P 1'
#
loop_
_entity.id
_entity.type
_entity.pdbx_description
1 polymer ?
#
loop_
_entity_poly.entity_id
_entity_poly.type
_entity_poly.pdbx_seq_one_letter_code
_entity_poly.pdbx_strand_id
1 'polypeptide(L)'
;MGLYQWIQEKIFDTYETWRLKSSLSNGPGFHIVGIDNHLAALRDGNNMYLELYPPQAIEGCTRMKATRGRVHGTVNFSLTIDGKNYGIPDLRDEEAAAIMRAFVQRRVLPPKERYQEVHETSGAEQKAAFTALAEMLLGAERAEAFCRRVELPTHTEESDAWNDAWYELSEEMISCGRAVILATRTAKEDFVAALEELVAGRELSLPASLHAEYGVPAWCEEVNAQWTDTLLAGMDDGTDDYVLLILSMEEFRRAQEYAQTLLQRIARAEEM
;
A
#
# COMPACT_ATOMS: atom_id res chain seq x y z
N MET A 1 28.17 12.12 -16.94
CA MET A 1 26.89 12.83 -16.87
C MET A 1 26.88 13.88 -17.98
N GLY A 2 25.86 13.88 -18.84
CA GLY A 2 25.74 14.89 -19.92
C GLY A 2 25.25 16.24 -19.40
N LEU A 3 25.40 17.32 -20.19
CA LEU A 3 24.98 18.67 -19.80
C LEU A 3 23.49 18.73 -19.43
N TYR A 4 22.62 18.10 -20.22
CA TYR A 4 21.18 18.02 -19.94
C TYR A 4 20.90 17.37 -18.56
N GLN A 5 21.49 16.21 -18.31
CA GLN A 5 21.32 15.49 -17.05
C GLN A 5 21.86 16.29 -15.86
N TRP A 6 22.98 17.00 -16.05
CA TRP A 6 23.53 17.88 -15.01
C TRP A 6 22.59 19.05 -14.71
N ILE A 7 21.97 19.67 -15.73
CA ILE A 7 20.99 20.75 -15.54
C ILE A 7 19.78 20.22 -14.78
N GLN A 8 19.21 19.08 -15.19
CA GLN A 8 18.08 18.47 -14.48
C GLN A 8 18.41 18.23 -13.01
N GLU A 9 19.56 17.61 -12.73
CA GLU A 9 19.92 17.20 -11.38
C GLU A 9 20.34 18.38 -10.49
N LYS A 10 21.05 19.39 -11.01
CA LYS A 10 21.67 20.46 -10.22
C LYS A 10 20.94 21.79 -10.22
N ILE A 11 20.08 22.04 -11.22
CA ILE A 11 19.32 23.28 -11.34
C ILE A 11 17.84 23.04 -11.01
N PHE A 12 17.30 21.92 -11.48
CA PHE A 12 15.87 21.60 -11.31
C PHE A 12 15.60 20.52 -10.27
N ASP A 13 16.62 20.00 -9.57
CA ASP A 13 16.50 18.92 -8.59
C ASP A 13 15.67 17.72 -9.11
N THR A 14 15.74 17.46 -10.42
CA THR A 14 15.06 16.37 -11.11
C THR A 14 16.05 15.28 -11.46
N TYR A 15 15.79 14.07 -10.98
CA TYR A 15 16.70 12.93 -10.99
C TYR A 15 16.27 11.87 -12.02
N GLU A 16 16.20 12.22 -13.30
CA GLU A 16 15.60 11.39 -14.37
C GLU A 16 16.20 9.98 -14.54
N THR A 17 17.47 9.79 -14.18
CA THR A 17 18.14 8.48 -14.29
C THR A 17 17.96 7.59 -13.07
N TRP A 18 17.39 8.12 -11.99
CA TRP A 18 16.99 7.31 -10.85
C TRP A 18 15.63 6.66 -11.13
N ARG A 19 15.30 5.60 -10.40
CA ARG A 19 13.95 5.03 -10.41
C ARG A 19 13.35 5.15 -9.01
N LEU A 20 12.07 5.56 -8.97
CA LEU A 20 11.25 5.59 -7.78
C LEU A 20 10.14 4.56 -7.95
N LYS A 21 9.95 3.71 -6.94
CA LYS A 21 8.81 2.78 -6.84
C LYS A 21 8.13 3.00 -5.50
N SER A 22 6.81 2.97 -5.48
CA SER A 22 5.96 3.07 -4.29
C SER A 22 4.70 2.25 -4.54
N SER A 23 3.80 2.14 -3.56
CA SER A 23 2.49 1.52 -3.82
C SER A 23 1.61 2.37 -4.75
N LEU A 24 1.90 3.66 -4.88
CA LEU A 24 1.13 4.62 -5.68
C LEU A 24 1.69 4.84 -7.09
N SER A 25 2.97 4.53 -7.31
CA SER A 25 3.65 4.88 -8.55
C SER A 25 4.91 4.06 -8.77
N ASN A 26 5.24 3.83 -10.04
CA ASN A 26 6.47 3.17 -10.46
C ASN A 26 6.97 3.84 -11.73
N GLY A 27 8.09 4.57 -11.64
CA GLY A 27 8.53 5.38 -12.77
C GLY A 27 10.02 5.70 -12.76
N PRO A 28 10.59 5.95 -13.96
CA PRO A 28 11.89 6.57 -14.08
C PRO A 28 11.78 8.06 -13.76
N GLY A 29 12.75 8.57 -13.00
CA GLY A 29 12.84 9.97 -12.65
C GLY A 29 11.86 10.43 -11.58
N PHE A 30 12.28 11.43 -10.82
CA PHE A 30 11.43 12.15 -9.88
C PHE A 30 12.09 13.48 -9.53
N HIS A 31 11.29 14.44 -9.08
CA HIS A 31 11.78 15.67 -8.45
C HIS A 31 12.07 15.39 -6.97
N ILE A 32 13.12 16.00 -6.39
CA ILE A 32 13.58 15.68 -5.02
C ILE A 32 12.47 15.80 -3.95
N VAL A 33 11.57 16.77 -4.11
CA VAL A 33 10.40 16.98 -3.22
C VAL A 33 9.46 15.78 -3.20
N GLY A 34 9.48 14.93 -4.24
CA GLY A 34 8.75 13.67 -4.28
C GLY A 34 9.08 12.76 -3.09
N ILE A 35 10.32 12.80 -2.57
CA ILE A 35 10.70 12.04 -1.37
C ILE A 35 9.85 12.49 -0.17
N ASP A 36 9.80 13.79 0.11
CA ASP A 36 9.06 14.33 1.25
C ASP A 36 7.55 14.06 1.10
N ASN A 37 7.00 14.15 -0.13
CA ASN A 37 5.60 13.81 -0.41
C ASN A 37 5.29 12.34 -0.16
N HIS A 38 6.13 11.42 -0.63
CA HIS A 38 5.92 9.98 -0.43
C HIS A 38 6.10 9.56 1.03
N LEU A 39 6.99 10.20 1.79
CA LEU A 39 7.13 9.98 3.23
C LEU A 39 5.94 10.52 4.01
N ALA A 40 5.39 11.67 3.63
CA ALA A 40 4.14 12.17 4.20
C ALA A 40 2.97 11.20 3.92
N ALA A 41 2.84 10.72 2.68
CA ALA A 41 1.84 9.72 2.33
C ALA A 41 2.04 8.38 3.08
N LEU A 42 3.29 8.01 3.39
CA LEU A 42 3.61 6.83 4.20
C LEU A 42 3.14 6.99 5.65
N ARG A 43 3.36 8.17 6.25
CA ARG A 43 2.88 8.49 7.59
C ARG A 43 1.35 8.42 7.66
N ASP A 44 0.69 8.98 6.65
CA ASP A 44 -0.76 9.12 6.59
C ASP A 44 -1.45 7.79 6.17
N GLY A 45 -0.67 6.75 5.80
CA GLY A 45 -1.20 5.44 5.42
C GLY A 45 -1.77 5.38 4.00
N ASN A 46 -1.45 6.35 3.15
CA ASN A 46 -1.84 6.38 1.75
C ASN A 46 -0.81 5.72 0.85
N ASN A 47 0.44 5.65 1.29
CA ASN A 47 1.52 4.94 0.60
C ASN A 47 2.07 3.85 1.52
N MET A 48 2.29 2.63 1.02
CA MET A 48 2.75 1.51 1.85
C MET A 48 4.27 1.42 1.92
N TYR A 49 4.96 1.88 0.88
CA TYR A 49 6.42 1.89 0.83
C TYR A 49 6.96 2.93 -0.16
N LEU A 50 8.23 3.27 -0.01
CA LEU A 50 8.97 4.06 -0.99
C LEU A 50 10.32 3.39 -1.24
N GLU A 51 10.65 3.14 -2.50
CA GLU A 51 11.91 2.54 -2.94
C GLU A 51 12.61 3.48 -3.92
N LEU A 52 13.89 3.74 -3.64
CA LEU A 52 14.77 4.50 -4.50
C LEU A 52 15.87 3.60 -5.05
N TYR A 53 16.02 3.63 -6.36
CA TYR A 53 17.03 2.88 -7.09
C TYR A 53 18.01 3.87 -7.76
N PRO A 54 19.28 3.90 -7.33
CA PRO A 54 20.28 4.72 -7.97
C PRO A 54 20.64 4.17 -9.36
N PRO A 55 21.08 5.03 -10.30
CA PRO A 55 21.50 4.59 -11.64
C PRO A 55 22.73 3.66 -11.60
N GLN A 56 23.52 3.74 -10.53
CA GLN A 56 24.68 2.90 -10.25
C GLN A 56 24.76 2.67 -8.75
N ALA A 57 25.30 1.53 -8.33
CA ALA A 57 25.43 1.22 -6.91
C ALA A 57 26.25 2.28 -6.17
N ILE A 58 25.74 2.72 -5.02
CA ILE A 58 26.40 3.70 -4.14
C ILE A 58 27.02 2.91 -2.99
N GLU A 59 28.34 2.74 -2.99
CA GLU A 59 29.04 1.88 -2.01
C GLU A 59 28.43 0.46 -1.92
N GLY A 60 28.10 -0.13 -3.08
CA GLY A 60 27.44 -1.45 -3.15
C GLY A 60 25.92 -1.40 -2.97
N CYS A 61 25.34 -0.27 -2.55
CA CYS A 61 23.91 -0.11 -2.36
C CYS A 61 23.15 0.08 -3.67
N THR A 62 22.19 -0.80 -3.95
CA THR A 62 21.36 -0.80 -5.16
C THR A 62 19.90 -0.40 -4.92
N ARG A 63 19.46 -0.36 -3.65
CA ARG A 63 18.10 0.05 -3.27
C ARG A 63 18.10 0.63 -1.86
N MET A 64 17.39 1.74 -1.68
CA MET A 64 16.97 2.23 -0.37
C MET A 64 15.44 2.21 -0.31
N LYS A 65 14.90 1.40 0.61
CA LYS A 65 13.47 1.24 0.84
C LYS A 65 13.07 1.85 2.18
N ALA A 66 11.92 2.50 2.20
CA ALA A 66 11.25 3.02 3.38
C ALA A 66 9.88 2.34 3.53
N THR A 67 9.58 1.88 4.74
CA THR A 67 8.25 1.38 5.13
C THR A 67 7.82 2.02 6.44
N ARG A 68 6.53 2.00 6.74
CA ARG A 68 6.02 2.57 7.99
C ARG A 68 6.56 1.79 9.18
N GLY A 69 7.03 2.51 10.20
CA GLY A 69 7.44 1.92 11.47
C GLY A 69 6.27 1.41 12.30
N ARG A 70 6.57 0.66 13.36
CA ARG A 70 5.53 0.19 14.30
C ARG A 70 4.95 1.34 15.12
N VAL A 71 5.77 2.35 15.40
CA VAL A 71 5.36 3.56 16.12
C VAL A 71 4.85 4.58 15.10
N HIS A 72 3.69 5.20 15.39
CA HIS A 72 3.14 6.25 14.53
C HIS A 72 4.16 7.40 14.33
N GLY A 73 4.34 7.85 13.08
CA GLY A 73 5.32 8.89 12.73
C GLY A 73 6.77 8.42 12.70
N THR A 74 6.97 7.10 12.59
CA THR A 74 8.30 6.52 12.36
C THR A 74 8.34 5.74 11.05
N VAL A 75 9.55 5.61 10.51
CA VAL A 75 9.88 4.98 9.23
C VAL A 75 11.01 3.99 9.47
N ASN A 76 10.89 2.81 8.88
CA ASN A 76 11.95 1.81 8.83
C ASN A 76 12.64 1.89 7.48
N PHE A 77 13.97 1.88 7.46
CA PHE A 77 14.73 1.69 6.24
C PHE A 77 15.20 0.25 6.07
N SER A 78 15.20 -0.19 4.81
CA SER A 78 15.91 -1.37 4.32
C SER A 78 16.83 -0.95 3.18
N LEU A 79 18.11 -1.33 3.26
CA LEU A 79 19.16 -1.05 2.29
C LEU A 79 19.62 -2.36 1.69
N THR A 80 19.64 -2.46 0.36
CA THR A 80 20.22 -3.62 -0.32
C THR A 80 21.63 -3.27 -0.77
N ILE A 81 22.63 -3.83 -0.08
CA ILE A 81 24.06 -3.57 -0.28
C ILE A 81 24.76 -4.90 -0.59
N ASP A 82 25.38 -4.99 -1.77
CA ASP A 82 26.10 -6.20 -2.22
C ASP A 82 25.27 -7.50 -2.12
N GLY A 83 23.96 -7.40 -2.39
CA GLY A 83 23.01 -8.51 -2.33
C GLY A 83 22.56 -8.90 -0.92
N LYS A 84 22.93 -8.13 0.11
CA LYS A 84 22.47 -8.29 1.49
C LYS A 84 21.56 -7.15 1.90
N ASN A 85 20.65 -7.42 2.84
CA ASN A 85 19.71 -6.43 3.34
C ASN A 85 20.13 -5.93 4.73
N TYR A 86 20.08 -4.61 4.92
CA TYR A 86 20.44 -3.92 6.15
C TYR A 86 19.31 -3.00 6.61
N GLY A 87 19.01 -3.01 7.90
CA GLY A 87 17.88 -2.29 8.46
C GLY A 87 18.28 -1.10 9.31
N ILE A 88 17.49 -0.03 9.27
CA ILE A 88 17.50 1.05 10.27
C ILE A 88 16.06 1.24 10.76
N PRO A 89 15.71 0.78 11.97
CA PRO A 89 14.34 0.90 12.46
C PRO A 89 14.05 2.28 13.04
N ASP A 90 12.76 2.60 13.12
CA ASP A 90 12.18 3.67 13.94
C ASP A 90 12.77 5.08 13.73
N LEU A 91 13.11 5.43 12.48
CA LEU A 91 13.54 6.79 12.13
C LEU A 91 12.36 7.75 12.15
N ARG A 92 12.56 8.97 12.64
CA ARG A 92 11.56 10.04 12.52
C ARG A 92 11.47 10.52 11.06
N ASP A 93 10.30 10.94 10.61
CA ASP A 93 10.05 11.40 9.23
C ASP A 93 11.09 12.40 8.71
N GLU A 94 11.43 13.42 9.52
CA GLU A 94 12.38 14.48 9.14
C GLU A 94 13.79 13.93 8.91
N GLU A 95 14.19 12.96 9.75
CA GLU A 95 15.47 12.30 9.65
C GLU A 95 15.50 11.34 8.46
N ALA A 96 14.42 10.59 8.23
CA ALA A 96 14.26 9.72 7.08
C ALA A 96 14.37 10.55 5.78
N ALA A 97 13.66 11.67 5.68
CA ALA A 97 13.72 12.56 4.54
C ALA A 97 15.13 13.12 4.30
N ALA A 98 15.83 13.53 5.37
CA ALA A 98 17.20 14.03 5.27
C ALA A 98 18.16 12.96 4.74
N ILE A 99 18.04 11.71 5.20
CA ILE A 99 18.84 10.58 4.73
C ILE A 99 18.56 10.27 3.26
N MET A 100 17.29 10.13 2.86
CA MET A 100 16.93 9.82 1.47
C MET A 100 17.33 10.93 0.51
N ARG A 101 17.19 12.21 0.91
CA ARG A 101 17.72 13.33 0.13
C ARG A 101 19.24 13.27 0.00
N ALA A 102 19.97 12.97 1.07
CA ALA A 102 21.42 12.81 1.00
C ALA A 102 21.83 11.65 0.09
N PHE A 103 21.12 10.52 0.14
CA PHE A 103 21.32 9.37 -0.75
C PHE A 103 21.19 9.77 -2.23
N VAL A 104 20.20 10.58 -2.57
CA VAL A 104 19.95 11.02 -3.94
C VAL A 104 20.89 12.16 -4.38
N GLN A 105 20.92 13.26 -3.63
CA GLN A 105 21.63 14.49 -4.02
C GLN A 105 23.16 14.35 -3.89
N ARG A 106 23.62 13.63 -2.86
CA ARG A 106 25.04 13.52 -2.49
C ARG A 106 25.62 12.13 -2.70
N ARG A 107 24.78 11.13 -3.00
CA ARG A 107 25.20 9.74 -3.23
C ARG A 107 25.97 9.18 -2.04
N VAL A 108 25.42 9.39 -0.85
CA VAL A 108 26.00 8.91 0.43
C VAL A 108 25.01 8.05 1.18
N LEU A 109 25.52 7.00 1.82
CA LEU A 109 24.73 6.18 2.74
C LEU A 109 24.75 6.78 4.15
N PRO A 110 23.80 6.37 5.02
CA PRO A 110 23.96 6.53 6.46
C PRO A 110 25.29 5.92 6.94
N PRO A 111 25.88 6.42 8.04
CA PRO A 111 27.06 5.80 8.65
C PRO A 111 26.85 4.31 8.91
N LYS A 112 27.88 3.49 8.69
CA LYS A 112 27.79 2.03 8.75
C LYS A 112 27.34 1.50 10.11
N GLU A 113 27.63 2.25 11.17
CA GLU A 113 27.27 1.92 12.55
C GLU A 113 25.77 2.04 12.81
N ARG A 114 25.03 2.69 11.90
CA ARG A 114 23.59 2.92 12.05
C ARG A 114 22.72 1.79 11.51
N TYR A 115 23.25 0.98 10.60
CA TYR A 115 22.49 -0.11 9.99
C TYR A 115 23.08 -1.45 10.37
N GLN A 116 22.20 -2.43 10.56
CA GLN A 116 22.55 -3.79 10.91
C GLN A 116 22.04 -4.75 9.85
N GLU A 117 22.79 -5.82 9.57
CA GLU A 117 22.33 -6.86 8.65
C GLU A 117 21.03 -7.43 9.22
N VAL A 118 19.96 -7.35 8.41
CA VAL A 118 18.67 -7.90 8.76
C VAL A 118 18.41 -9.07 7.84
N HIS A 119 18.12 -10.21 8.45
CA HIS A 119 17.42 -11.26 7.73
C HIS A 119 16.00 -10.76 7.57
N GLU A 120 15.57 -10.56 6.32
CA GLU A 120 14.23 -10.03 6.04
C GLU A 120 13.17 -10.86 6.77
N THR A 121 12.09 -10.17 7.17
CA THR A 121 10.88 -10.81 7.68
C THR A 121 10.58 -12.01 6.80
N SER A 122 10.67 -13.23 7.34
CA SER A 122 10.57 -14.42 6.51
C SER A 122 9.25 -14.37 5.75
N GLY A 123 9.22 -14.76 4.46
CA GLY A 123 7.97 -14.85 3.70
C GLY A 123 6.87 -15.66 4.42
N ALA A 124 7.23 -16.45 5.44
CA ALA A 124 6.29 -17.09 6.35
C ALA A 124 5.37 -16.12 7.13
N GLU A 125 5.85 -14.95 7.58
CA GLU A 125 5.01 -13.96 8.30
C GLU A 125 3.99 -13.34 7.36
N GLN A 126 4.42 -12.92 6.15
CA GLN A 126 3.51 -12.42 5.12
C GLN A 126 2.52 -13.50 4.67
N LYS A 127 2.95 -14.74 4.47
CA LYS A 127 2.05 -15.86 4.19
C LYS A 127 1.02 -16.06 5.29
N ALA A 128 1.44 -16.04 6.56
CA ALA A 128 0.53 -16.18 7.68
C ALA A 128 -0.48 -15.03 7.74
N ALA A 129 -0.03 -13.78 7.51
CA ALA A 129 -0.90 -12.62 7.44
C ALA A 129 -1.90 -12.71 6.27
N PHE A 130 -1.45 -13.11 5.09
CA PHE A 130 -2.29 -13.30 3.92
C PHE A 130 -3.35 -14.39 4.14
N THR A 131 -2.95 -15.55 4.66
CA THR A 131 -3.89 -16.64 4.95
C THR A 131 -4.92 -16.23 6.01
N ALA A 132 -4.48 -15.55 7.07
CA ALA A 132 -5.39 -15.06 8.11
C ALA A 132 -6.37 -14.00 7.56
N LEU A 133 -5.91 -13.12 6.68
CA LEU A 133 -6.77 -12.15 6.01
C LEU A 133 -7.77 -12.84 5.08
N ALA A 134 -7.32 -13.78 4.24
CA ALA A 134 -8.18 -14.52 3.33
C ALA A 134 -9.26 -15.31 4.08
N GLU A 135 -8.90 -15.97 5.19
CA GLU A 135 -9.84 -16.67 6.07
C GLU A 135 -10.90 -15.71 6.66
N MET A 136 -10.47 -14.53 7.09
CA MET A 136 -11.39 -13.51 7.62
C MET A 136 -12.34 -12.97 6.55
N LEU A 137 -11.84 -12.72 5.32
CA LEU A 137 -12.63 -12.07 4.26
C LEU A 137 -13.53 -13.05 3.48
N LEU A 138 -13.06 -14.29 3.24
CA LEU A 138 -13.77 -15.31 2.45
C LEU A 138 -14.51 -16.34 3.32
N GLY A 139 -14.12 -16.48 4.58
CA GLY A 139 -14.49 -17.60 5.45
C GLY A 139 -13.58 -18.83 5.23
N ALA A 140 -13.44 -19.65 6.28
CA ALA A 140 -12.45 -20.72 6.36
C ALA A 140 -12.44 -21.71 5.18
N GLU A 141 -13.59 -22.28 4.82
CA GLU A 141 -13.68 -23.28 3.75
C GLU A 141 -13.24 -22.72 2.39
N ARG A 142 -13.71 -21.51 2.05
CA ARG A 142 -13.39 -20.87 0.78
C ARG A 142 -11.95 -20.38 0.74
N ALA A 143 -11.46 -19.82 1.84
CA ALA A 143 -10.07 -19.40 1.97
C ALA A 143 -9.11 -20.59 1.84
N GLU A 144 -9.43 -21.75 2.42
CA GLU A 144 -8.62 -22.96 2.28
C GLU A 144 -8.52 -23.41 0.81
N ALA A 145 -9.65 -23.42 0.09
CA ALA A 145 -9.66 -23.76 -1.33
C ALA A 145 -8.90 -22.72 -2.18
N PHE A 146 -9.06 -21.43 -1.87
CA PHE A 146 -8.38 -20.32 -2.51
C PHE A 146 -6.86 -20.40 -2.31
N CYS A 147 -6.38 -20.48 -1.07
CA CYS A 147 -4.96 -20.53 -0.75
C CYS A 147 -4.24 -21.79 -1.26
N ARG A 148 -4.96 -22.87 -1.63
CA ARG A 148 -4.39 -24.03 -2.32
C ARG A 148 -4.12 -23.79 -3.80
N ARG A 149 -4.85 -22.86 -4.42
CA ARG A 149 -4.75 -22.54 -5.85
C ARG A 149 -3.81 -21.38 -6.12
N VAL A 150 -3.79 -20.37 -5.25
CA VAL A 150 -2.93 -19.19 -5.41
C VAL A 150 -1.49 -19.50 -5.03
N GLU A 151 -0.55 -19.15 -5.91
CA GLU A 151 0.87 -19.31 -5.67
C GLU A 151 1.38 -18.16 -4.78
N LEU A 152 1.53 -18.41 -3.47
CA LEU A 152 2.02 -17.39 -2.55
C LEU A 152 3.54 -17.22 -2.60
N PRO A 153 4.05 -15.98 -2.77
CA PRO A 153 5.48 -15.70 -2.91
C PRO A 153 6.30 -16.23 -1.74
N THR A 154 7.47 -16.78 -2.01
CA THR A 154 8.33 -17.35 -0.95
C THR A 154 9.21 -16.32 -0.24
N HIS A 155 9.40 -15.17 -0.89
CA HIS A 155 10.26 -14.08 -0.43
C HIS A 155 9.55 -12.73 -0.46
N THR A 156 10.02 -11.82 0.38
CA THR A 156 9.51 -10.46 0.63
C THR A 156 9.73 -9.48 -0.53
N GLU A 157 10.72 -9.72 -1.39
CA GLU A 157 11.10 -8.81 -2.48
C GLU A 157 10.24 -8.96 -3.74
N GLU A 158 9.43 -10.00 -3.81
CA GLU A 158 8.52 -10.27 -4.94
C GLU A 158 7.23 -9.45 -4.81
N SER A 159 7.36 -8.12 -4.69
CA SER A 159 6.19 -7.23 -4.53
C SER A 159 5.15 -7.46 -5.62
N ASP A 160 5.62 -7.75 -6.84
CA ASP A 160 4.73 -7.96 -7.98
C ASP A 160 3.94 -9.28 -7.81
N ALA A 161 4.55 -10.35 -7.28
CA ALA A 161 3.84 -11.59 -7.00
C ALA A 161 2.90 -11.48 -5.78
N TRP A 162 3.23 -10.65 -4.79
CA TRP A 162 2.29 -10.30 -3.71
C TRP A 162 1.13 -9.45 -4.21
N ASN A 163 1.36 -8.55 -5.18
CA ASN A 163 0.30 -7.81 -5.84
C ASN A 163 -0.62 -8.73 -6.64
N ASP A 164 -0.05 -9.72 -7.35
CA ASP A 164 -0.85 -10.71 -8.09
C ASP A 164 -1.74 -11.52 -7.13
N ALA A 165 -1.20 -12.02 -6.02
CA ALA A 165 -1.99 -12.74 -5.02
C ALA A 165 -3.06 -11.85 -4.34
N TRP A 166 -2.77 -10.57 -4.15
CA TRP A 166 -3.70 -9.58 -3.61
C TRP A 166 -4.85 -9.30 -4.58
N TYR A 167 -4.55 -9.14 -5.86
CA TYR A 167 -5.54 -9.00 -6.93
C TYR A 167 -6.40 -10.26 -7.08
N GLU A 168 -5.81 -11.46 -7.00
CA GLU A 168 -6.61 -12.70 -7.01
C GLU A 168 -7.55 -12.80 -5.80
N LEU A 169 -7.17 -12.25 -4.65
CA LEU A 169 -8.04 -12.18 -3.46
C LEU A 169 -9.23 -11.22 -3.69
N SER A 170 -9.01 -10.05 -4.32
CA SER A 170 -10.11 -9.13 -4.64
C SER A 170 -11.11 -9.78 -5.60
N GLU A 171 -10.62 -10.41 -6.66
CA GLU A 171 -11.44 -11.15 -7.63
C GLU A 171 -12.25 -12.28 -6.97
N GLU A 172 -11.63 -13.05 -6.06
CA GLU A 172 -12.33 -14.12 -5.34
C GLU A 172 -13.43 -13.56 -4.43
N MET A 173 -13.18 -12.44 -3.73
CA MET A 173 -14.20 -11.76 -2.92
C MET A 173 -15.38 -11.25 -3.77
N ILE A 174 -15.10 -10.67 -4.93
CA ILE A 174 -16.12 -10.20 -5.87
C ILE A 174 -16.94 -11.38 -6.37
N SER A 175 -16.29 -12.47 -6.80
CA SER A 175 -16.96 -13.67 -7.32
C SER A 175 -17.92 -14.34 -6.32
N CYS A 176 -17.75 -14.07 -5.02
CA CYS A 176 -18.54 -14.64 -3.95
C CYS A 176 -19.50 -13.66 -3.27
N GLY A 177 -19.63 -12.45 -3.80
CA GLY A 177 -20.51 -11.41 -3.26
C GLY A 177 -20.04 -10.86 -1.90
N ARG A 178 -18.75 -11.03 -1.55
CA ARG A 178 -18.15 -10.45 -0.34
C ARG A 178 -17.64 -9.03 -0.57
N ALA A 179 -17.34 -8.68 -1.82
CA ALA A 179 -16.99 -7.35 -2.26
C ALA A 179 -17.71 -7.00 -3.57
N VAL A 180 -17.73 -5.71 -3.92
CA VAL A 180 -18.18 -5.20 -5.22
C VAL A 180 -17.10 -4.31 -5.81
N ILE A 181 -16.99 -4.30 -7.13
CA ILE A 181 -16.07 -3.42 -7.87
C ILE A 181 -16.86 -2.30 -8.55
N LEU A 182 -16.44 -1.06 -8.36
CA LEU A 182 -17.08 0.12 -8.94
C LEU A 182 -16.05 1.00 -9.64
N ALA A 183 -16.31 1.34 -10.90
CA ALA A 183 -15.43 2.25 -11.63
C ALA A 183 -15.47 3.67 -11.03
N THR A 184 -14.40 4.45 -11.23
CA THR A 184 -14.33 5.85 -10.78
C THR A 184 -15.48 6.73 -11.26
N ARG A 185 -16.08 6.41 -12.41
CA ARG A 185 -17.21 7.16 -13.02
C ARG A 185 -18.57 6.47 -12.84
N THR A 186 -18.69 5.61 -11.84
CA THR A 186 -19.96 4.92 -11.51
C THR A 186 -21.07 5.94 -11.28
N ALA A 187 -22.25 5.70 -11.87
CA ALA A 187 -23.43 6.50 -11.63
C ALA A 187 -24.01 6.23 -10.23
N LYS A 188 -24.72 7.20 -9.65
CA LYS A 188 -25.26 7.07 -8.29
C LYS A 188 -26.20 5.87 -8.17
N GLU A 189 -27.02 5.64 -9.19
CA GLU A 189 -27.99 4.54 -9.23
C GLU A 189 -27.28 3.18 -9.23
N ASP A 190 -26.19 3.06 -9.99
CA ASP A 190 -25.37 1.84 -10.05
C ASP A 190 -24.63 1.60 -8.72
N PHE A 191 -24.13 2.66 -8.07
CA PHE A 191 -23.54 2.59 -6.74
C PHE A 191 -24.56 2.05 -5.72
N VAL A 192 -25.77 2.61 -5.70
CA VAL A 192 -26.83 2.19 -4.77
C VAL A 192 -27.20 0.72 -5.02
N ALA A 193 -27.39 0.32 -6.27
CA ALA A 193 -27.74 -1.05 -6.63
C ALA A 193 -26.66 -2.05 -6.18
N ALA A 194 -25.38 -1.75 -6.43
CA ALA A 194 -24.27 -2.60 -5.97
C ALA A 194 -24.22 -2.71 -4.44
N LEU A 195 -24.50 -1.61 -3.74
CA LEU A 195 -24.49 -1.60 -2.28
C LEU A 195 -25.68 -2.36 -1.68
N GLU A 196 -26.86 -2.30 -2.32
CA GLU A 196 -28.04 -3.11 -1.98
C GLU A 196 -27.73 -4.61 -2.08
N GLU A 197 -27.03 -5.03 -3.14
CA GLU A 197 -26.57 -6.42 -3.28
C GLU A 197 -25.56 -6.80 -2.19
N LEU A 198 -24.61 -5.91 -1.86
CA LEU A 198 -23.57 -6.18 -0.87
C LEU A 198 -24.12 -6.31 0.57
N VAL A 199 -25.18 -5.56 0.90
CA VAL A 199 -25.87 -5.67 2.20
C VAL A 199 -26.93 -6.77 2.24
N ALA A 200 -27.28 -7.37 1.11
CA ALA A 200 -28.34 -8.37 1.04
C ALA A 200 -28.08 -9.55 2.01
N GLY A 201 -29.08 -9.87 2.82
CA GLY A 201 -28.98 -10.92 3.85
C GLY A 201 -28.20 -10.51 5.10
N ARG A 202 -27.78 -9.26 5.23
CA ARG A 202 -27.19 -8.68 6.45
C ARG A 202 -28.22 -7.81 7.16
N GLU A 203 -28.10 -7.70 8.49
CA GLU A 203 -28.91 -6.77 9.29
C GLU A 203 -28.32 -5.35 9.23
N LEU A 204 -28.17 -4.81 8.01
CA LEU A 204 -27.65 -3.46 7.74
C LEU A 204 -28.68 -2.68 6.92
N SER A 205 -28.91 -1.44 7.31
CA SER A 205 -29.77 -0.51 6.56
C SER A 205 -28.92 0.50 5.81
N LEU A 206 -29.31 0.78 4.57
CA LEU A 206 -28.71 1.84 3.76
C LEU A 206 -29.38 3.19 4.05
N PRO A 207 -28.67 4.31 3.81
CA PRO A 207 -29.27 5.63 3.77
C PRO A 207 -30.52 5.67 2.87
N ALA A 208 -31.60 6.32 3.34
CA ALA A 208 -32.81 6.48 2.53
C ALA A 208 -32.56 7.28 1.23
N SER A 209 -31.56 8.16 1.25
CA SER A 209 -31.04 8.85 0.07
C SER A 209 -29.61 9.29 0.30
N LEU A 210 -28.87 9.47 -0.81
CA LEU A 210 -27.52 10.01 -0.85
C LEU A 210 -27.55 11.44 -1.39
N HIS A 211 -27.01 12.38 -0.64
CA HIS A 211 -27.11 13.82 -0.89
C HIS A 211 -25.99 14.33 -1.81
N ALA A 212 -24.79 13.77 -1.73
CA ALA A 212 -23.64 14.15 -2.52
C ALA A 212 -23.94 13.97 -4.00
N GLU A 213 -23.65 15.00 -4.80
CA GLU A 213 -24.00 15.00 -6.21
C GLU A 213 -23.19 13.96 -7.00
N TYR A 214 -21.90 13.81 -6.70
CA TYR A 214 -21.00 12.96 -7.48
C TYR A 214 -19.91 12.30 -6.64
N GLY A 215 -19.59 11.05 -7.00
CA GLY A 215 -18.37 10.37 -6.63
C GLY A 215 -18.57 9.27 -5.60
N VAL A 216 -18.00 8.09 -5.89
CA VAL A 216 -18.01 6.93 -5.00
C VAL A 216 -17.50 7.29 -3.59
N PRO A 217 -16.38 8.02 -3.39
CA PRO A 217 -15.90 8.36 -2.05
C PRO A 217 -16.91 9.17 -1.22
N ALA A 218 -17.57 10.16 -1.83
CA ALA A 218 -18.55 11.00 -1.12
C ALA A 218 -19.80 10.21 -0.71
N TRP A 219 -20.25 9.28 -1.55
CA TRP A 219 -21.35 8.38 -1.22
C TRP A 219 -20.96 7.37 -0.14
N CYS A 220 -19.73 6.85 -0.18
CA CYS A 220 -19.19 6.00 0.88
C CYS A 220 -19.13 6.72 2.23
N GLU A 221 -18.73 7.99 2.26
CA GLU A 221 -18.71 8.81 3.48
C GLU A 221 -20.11 8.92 4.12
N GLU A 222 -21.14 9.18 3.31
CA GLU A 222 -22.53 9.26 3.79
C GLU A 222 -23.05 7.92 4.33
N VAL A 223 -22.66 6.80 3.72
CA VAL A 223 -22.98 5.46 4.23
C VAL A 223 -22.28 5.21 5.56
N ASN A 224 -20.96 5.47 5.62
CA ASN A 224 -20.15 5.27 6.82
C ASN A 224 -20.54 6.20 7.97
N ALA A 225 -21.16 7.34 7.70
CA ALA A 225 -21.71 8.21 8.74
C ALA A 225 -22.92 7.59 9.47
N GLN A 226 -23.59 6.59 8.89
CA GLN A 226 -24.77 5.94 9.51
C GLN A 226 -24.44 4.65 10.26
N TRP A 227 -23.36 3.98 9.89
CA TRP A 227 -22.95 2.73 10.52
C TRP A 227 -21.98 3.01 11.68
N THR A 228 -22.16 2.30 12.79
CA THR A 228 -21.40 2.54 14.04
C THR A 228 -20.48 1.38 14.40
N ASP A 229 -21.00 0.15 14.30
CA ASP A 229 -20.25 -1.08 14.62
C ASP A 229 -19.63 -1.76 13.39
N THR A 230 -19.98 -1.27 12.21
CA THR A 230 -19.56 -1.76 10.88
C THR A 230 -19.21 -0.56 10.01
N LEU A 231 -18.39 -0.78 9.00
CA LEU A 231 -18.10 0.22 7.97
C LEU A 231 -17.98 -0.41 6.58
N LEU A 232 -18.11 0.44 5.58
CA LEU A 232 -17.72 0.22 4.19
C LEU A 232 -16.23 0.53 4.05
N ALA A 233 -15.43 -0.50 3.84
CA ALA A 233 -14.00 -0.41 3.56
C ALA A 233 -13.75 -0.44 2.06
N GLY A 234 -12.59 0.08 1.66
CA GLY A 234 -12.01 -0.09 0.34
C GLY A 234 -10.73 -0.92 0.41
N MET A 235 -10.57 -1.82 -0.56
CA MET A 235 -9.34 -2.54 -0.83
C MET A 235 -8.70 -1.94 -2.08
N ASP A 236 -7.47 -1.46 -1.95
CA ASP A 236 -6.68 -0.97 -3.09
C ASP A 236 -6.04 -2.17 -3.77
N ASP A 237 -6.57 -2.60 -4.92
CA ASP A 237 -6.05 -3.73 -5.69
C ASP A 237 -5.07 -3.30 -6.79
N GLY A 238 -4.65 -2.03 -6.79
CA GLY A 238 -3.75 -1.46 -7.79
C GLY A 238 -4.43 -1.06 -9.10
N THR A 239 -5.76 -1.10 -9.16
CA THR A 239 -6.55 -0.56 -10.28
C THR A 239 -7.14 0.82 -9.96
N ASP A 240 -7.71 1.50 -10.96
CA ASP A 240 -8.43 2.77 -10.77
C ASP A 240 -9.88 2.56 -10.29
N ASP A 241 -10.26 1.32 -9.95
CA ASP A 241 -11.60 0.94 -9.52
C ASP A 241 -11.67 0.78 -7.99
N TYR A 242 -12.85 1.00 -7.43
CA TYR A 242 -13.11 0.84 -6.01
C TYR A 242 -13.56 -0.59 -5.71
N VAL A 243 -12.75 -1.37 -5.00
CA VAL A 243 -13.18 -2.65 -4.43
C VAL A 243 -13.74 -2.40 -3.04
N LEU A 244 -15.06 -2.43 -2.92
CA LEU A 244 -15.78 -2.12 -1.68
C LEU A 244 -16.21 -3.39 -0.96
N LEU A 245 -16.00 -3.42 0.36
CA LEU A 245 -16.37 -4.53 1.23
C LEU A 245 -16.88 -4.02 2.59
N ILE A 246 -17.70 -4.81 3.26
CA ILE A 246 -18.30 -4.45 4.55
C ILE A 246 -17.61 -5.23 5.66
N LEU A 247 -17.06 -4.52 6.65
CA LEU A 247 -16.32 -5.08 7.78
C LEU A 247 -16.83 -4.51 9.10
N SER A 248 -16.89 -5.34 10.15
CA SER A 248 -17.03 -4.81 11.51
C SER A 248 -15.82 -3.95 11.88
N MET A 249 -15.97 -3.07 12.88
CA MET A 249 -14.86 -2.23 13.34
C MET A 249 -13.66 -3.03 13.87
N GLU A 250 -13.86 -4.27 14.33
CA GLU A 250 -12.76 -5.16 14.74
C GLU A 250 -12.07 -5.78 13.52
N GLU A 251 -12.83 -6.37 12.60
CA GLU A 251 -12.31 -6.95 11.37
C GLU A 251 -11.58 -5.91 10.54
N PHE A 252 -12.08 -4.67 10.46
CA PHE A 252 -11.41 -3.58 9.77
C PHE A 252 -10.01 -3.33 10.32
N ARG A 253 -9.86 -3.18 11.65
CA ARG A 253 -8.54 -2.95 12.26
C ARG A 253 -7.56 -4.09 11.97
N ARG A 254 -8.04 -5.34 12.07
CA ARG A 254 -7.23 -6.53 11.74
C ARG A 254 -6.87 -6.58 10.27
N ALA A 255 -7.81 -6.23 9.38
CA ALA A 255 -7.58 -6.15 7.94
C ALA A 255 -6.47 -5.15 7.61
N GLN A 256 -6.48 -3.97 8.26
CA GLN A 256 -5.43 -2.96 8.09
C GLN A 256 -4.06 -3.47 8.56
N GLU A 257 -3.99 -4.16 9.70
CA GLU A 257 -2.73 -4.74 10.21
C GLU A 257 -2.16 -5.80 9.26
N TYR A 258 -3.02 -6.70 8.74
CA TYR A 258 -2.59 -7.70 7.76
C TYR A 258 -2.17 -7.04 6.45
N ALA A 259 -2.97 -6.10 5.91
CA ALA A 259 -2.64 -5.37 4.69
C ALA A 259 -1.29 -4.65 4.82
N GLN A 260 -1.04 -3.96 5.94
CA GLN A 260 0.24 -3.29 6.20
C GLN A 260 1.42 -4.27 6.21
N THR A 261 1.24 -5.47 6.78
CA THR A 261 2.27 -6.54 6.78
C THR A 261 2.60 -7.00 5.34
N LEU A 262 1.59 -6.98 4.48
CA LEU A 262 1.69 -7.32 3.06
C LEU A 262 2.17 -6.15 2.19
N LEU A 263 2.34 -4.97 2.78
CA LEU A 263 2.57 -3.70 2.07
C LEU A 263 1.44 -3.36 1.07
N GLN A 264 0.21 -3.74 1.43
CA GLN A 264 -1.03 -3.46 0.73
C GLN A 264 -1.93 -2.54 1.56
N ARG A 265 -2.97 -1.99 0.93
CA ARG A 265 -3.83 -0.99 1.56
C ARG A 265 -5.29 -1.46 1.64
N ILE A 266 -5.81 -1.43 2.87
CA ILE A 266 -7.24 -1.42 3.16
C ILE A 266 -7.47 -0.17 4.01
N ALA A 267 -8.44 0.66 3.65
CA ALA A 267 -8.85 1.79 4.47
C ALA A 267 -10.36 2.03 4.37
N ARG A 268 -10.85 3.11 4.94
CA ARG A 268 -12.25 3.48 4.78
C ARG A 268 -12.52 3.78 3.30
N ALA A 269 -13.70 3.40 2.81
CA ALA A 269 -13.98 3.52 1.38
C ALA A 269 -13.90 4.98 0.87
N GLU A 270 -14.24 5.96 1.71
CA GLU A 270 -14.11 7.38 1.40
C GLU A 270 -12.67 7.92 1.36
N GLU A 271 -11.71 7.14 1.86
CA GLU A 271 -10.29 7.49 1.89
C GLU A 271 -9.49 6.87 0.74
N MET A 272 -10.12 6.03 -0.09
CA MET A 272 -9.46 5.34 -1.21
C MET A 272 -8.99 6.29 -2.30
#